data_AF-A0A6P5WKA9-F1
#
_entry.id   AF-A0A6P5WKA9-F1
#
_cell.length_a   1.000
_cell.length_b   1.000
_cell.length_c   1.000
_cell.angle_alpha   90.00
_cell.angle_beta   90.00
_cell.angle_gamma   90.00
#
_symmetry.space_group_name_H-M   'P 1'
#
loop_
_entity.id
_entity.type
_entity.pdbx_description
1 polymer ?
#
loop_
_entity_poly.entity_id
_entity_poly.type
_entity_poly.pdbx_seq_one_letter_code
_entity_poly.pdbx_strand_id
1 'polypeptide(L)'
;MELLEMKKVYYSFRLNKNETLRLLLAFMKAWIAVCRARSSMAVLNVPRGKKFSLKPSQFGCPCNSPNVHFRVGGEIVGPSKLSDWRGCHVSRWLSFRDVNGLTVDGNGLIDGQGAIWWKYAGDAKPRPLALGFSSCNNLKLSGLTHINSPRSHISINSCTNVTITNLRIIAPETSYNTDGIDISSSSNVRIQDCYIGTGDDCIAINSGCNNISIAGVDCGPGHGISVGSLGKGGAKAGVEDIRVEHCTFNGTLNGARIKTWQVIED
;
A
#
# COMPACT_ATOMS: atom_id res chain seq x y z
N MET A 1 13.38 -30.93 -28.38
CA MET A 1 14.41 -29.95 -28.00
C MET A 1 13.87 -28.60 -28.42
N GLU A 2 13.11 -27.95 -27.53
CA GLU A 2 12.40 -26.70 -27.83
C GLU A 2 13.20 -25.54 -27.22
N LEU A 3 13.60 -24.63 -28.09
CA LEU A 3 14.43 -23.45 -27.78
C LEU A 3 13.62 -22.46 -26.93
N LEU A 4 14.07 -22.25 -25.69
CA LEU A 4 13.64 -21.15 -24.83
C LEU A 4 14.31 -19.86 -25.29
N GLU A 5 13.63 -19.06 -26.10
CA GLU A 5 14.02 -17.66 -26.32
C GLU A 5 13.65 -16.84 -25.07
N MET A 6 14.64 -16.23 -24.42
CA MET A 6 14.46 -15.38 -23.23
C MET A 6 13.77 -14.06 -23.58
N LYS A 7 12.44 -14.05 -23.64
CA LYS A 7 11.63 -12.82 -23.68
C LYS A 7 10.43 -12.92 -22.74
N LYS A 8 10.52 -12.22 -21.60
CA LYS A 8 9.46 -11.91 -20.61
C LYS A 8 8.58 -13.09 -20.18
N VAL A 9 8.83 -13.65 -19.00
CA VAL A 9 7.95 -14.67 -18.42
C VAL A 9 6.73 -14.00 -17.80
N TYR A 10 5.61 -14.04 -18.51
CA TYR A 10 4.31 -13.58 -18.02
C TYR A 10 3.56 -14.72 -17.36
N TYR A 11 3.22 -14.56 -16.08
CA TYR A 11 2.34 -15.50 -15.39
C TYR A 11 0.90 -14.94 -15.39
N SER A 12 -0.04 -15.68 -15.99
CA SER A 12 -1.47 -15.37 -15.97
C SER A 12 -2.28 -16.62 -15.59
N PHE A 13 -3.43 -16.43 -14.92
CA PHE A 13 -4.30 -17.51 -14.46
C PHE A 13 -5.74 -17.29 -14.92
N ARG A 14 -6.42 -18.36 -15.38
CA ARG A 14 -7.86 -18.38 -15.72
C ARG A 14 -8.64 -18.93 -14.53
N LEU A 15 -9.66 -18.21 -14.05
CA LEU A 15 -10.54 -18.68 -12.98
C LEU A 15 -12.01 -18.42 -13.30
N ASN A 16 -12.85 -19.43 -13.08
CA ASN A 16 -14.30 -19.35 -13.13
C ASN A 16 -14.87 -19.02 -11.73
N LYS A 17 -16.01 -18.32 -11.71
CA LYS A 17 -16.69 -17.82 -10.50
C LYS A 17 -17.21 -18.97 -9.60
N ASN A 18 -16.38 -19.45 -8.68
CA ASN A 18 -16.73 -19.79 -7.29
C ASN A 18 -15.55 -20.52 -6.62
N GLU A 19 -15.34 -20.20 -5.34
CA GLU A 19 -14.25 -20.61 -4.42
C GLU A 19 -13.11 -19.59 -4.28
N THR A 20 -13.32 -18.60 -3.41
CA THR A 20 -12.31 -17.64 -2.93
C THR A 20 -11.01 -18.31 -2.45
N LEU A 21 -11.10 -19.54 -1.92
CA LEU A 21 -9.92 -20.33 -1.53
C LEU A 21 -9.08 -20.78 -2.73
N ARG A 22 -9.71 -21.25 -3.83
CA ARG A 22 -9.00 -21.62 -5.06
C ARG A 22 -8.32 -20.42 -5.70
N LEU A 23 -8.98 -19.26 -5.66
CA LEU A 23 -8.43 -18.01 -6.16
C LEU A 23 -7.19 -17.57 -5.36
N LEU A 24 -7.27 -17.59 -4.03
CA LEU A 24 -6.12 -17.28 -3.17
C LEU A 24 -4.94 -18.23 -3.46
N LEU A 25 -5.20 -19.54 -3.53
CA LEU A 25 -4.18 -20.53 -3.84
C LEU A 25 -3.55 -20.30 -5.22
N ALA A 26 -4.34 -19.93 -6.23
CA ALA A 26 -3.84 -19.64 -7.56
C ALA A 26 -2.93 -18.40 -7.57
N PHE A 27 -3.32 -17.31 -6.90
CA PHE A 27 -2.50 -16.11 -6.74
C PHE A 27 -1.17 -16.42 -6.04
N MET A 28 -1.21 -17.19 -4.94
CA MET A 28 0.00 -17.56 -4.21
C MET A 28 0.91 -18.48 -5.03
N LYS A 29 0.36 -19.44 -5.79
CA LYS A 29 1.14 -20.26 -6.72
C LYS A 29 1.81 -19.42 -7.81
N ALA A 30 1.08 -18.46 -8.38
CA ALA A 30 1.63 -17.55 -9.38
C ALA A 30 2.75 -16.67 -8.79
N TRP A 31 2.56 -16.15 -7.57
CA TRP A 31 3.59 -15.40 -6.85
C TRP A 31 4.85 -16.22 -6.61
N ILE A 32 4.71 -17.46 -6.13
CA ILE A 32 5.85 -18.37 -5.91
C ILE A 32 6.59 -18.64 -7.22
N ALA A 33 5.86 -18.83 -8.33
CA ALA A 33 6.47 -19.04 -9.64
C ALA A 33 7.28 -17.81 -10.09
N VAL A 34 6.73 -16.60 -9.91
CA VAL A 34 7.40 -15.33 -10.18
C VAL A 34 8.68 -15.18 -9.35
N CYS A 35 8.63 -15.44 -8.04
CA CYS A 35 9.81 -15.31 -7.20
C CYS A 35 10.87 -16.39 -7.47
N ARG A 36 10.48 -17.58 -7.92
CA ARG A 36 11.45 -18.63 -8.29
C ARG A 36 12.07 -18.42 -9.68
N ALA A 37 11.46 -17.60 -10.53
CA ALA A 37 11.95 -17.35 -11.87
C ALA A 37 13.39 -16.81 -11.85
N ARG A 38 14.25 -17.37 -12.70
CA ARG A 38 15.63 -16.93 -12.91
C ARG A 38 15.67 -16.07 -14.17
N SER A 39 15.17 -14.85 -14.06
CA SER A 39 15.05 -13.91 -15.17
C SER A 39 15.47 -12.51 -14.73
N SER A 40 15.82 -11.64 -15.67
CA SER A 40 16.10 -10.23 -15.36
C SER A 40 14.85 -9.48 -14.87
N MET A 41 13.65 -9.97 -15.22
CA MET A 41 12.36 -9.42 -14.80
C MET A 41 11.28 -10.52 -14.81
N ALA A 42 10.62 -10.72 -13.67
CA ALA A 42 9.50 -11.64 -13.53
C ALA A 42 8.19 -10.88 -13.25
N VAL A 43 7.10 -11.25 -13.93
CA VAL A 43 5.84 -10.47 -13.89
C VAL A 43 4.66 -11.33 -13.45
N LEU A 44 4.02 -10.96 -12.34
CA LEU A 44 2.66 -11.39 -12.01
C LEU A 44 1.69 -10.38 -12.62
N ASN A 45 0.80 -10.82 -13.51
CA ASN A 45 -0.14 -9.93 -14.17
C ASN A 45 -1.58 -10.19 -13.72
N VAL A 46 -2.25 -9.14 -13.23
CA VAL A 46 -3.70 -9.08 -13.01
C VAL A 46 -4.32 -8.41 -14.24
N PRO A 47 -4.87 -9.19 -15.19
CA PRO A 47 -5.23 -8.68 -16.52
C PRO A 47 -6.42 -7.71 -16.49
N ARG A 48 -6.43 -6.77 -17.44
CA ARG A 48 -7.55 -5.86 -17.70
C ARG A 48 -8.86 -6.62 -17.95
N GLY A 49 -9.97 -6.05 -17.47
CA GLY A 49 -11.30 -6.64 -17.60
C GLY A 49 -11.54 -7.86 -16.71
N LYS A 50 -10.61 -8.19 -15.82
CA LYS A 50 -10.79 -9.24 -14.79
C LYS A 50 -10.83 -8.60 -13.40
N LYS A 51 -11.63 -9.22 -12.54
CA LYS A 51 -11.83 -8.85 -11.14
C LYS A 51 -11.53 -10.04 -10.25
N PHE A 52 -10.69 -9.85 -9.25
CA PHE A 52 -10.25 -10.90 -8.33
C PHE A 52 -10.51 -10.51 -6.88
N SER A 53 -11.32 -11.29 -6.19
CA SER A 53 -11.58 -11.09 -4.75
C SER A 53 -10.55 -11.82 -3.91
N LEU A 54 -9.63 -11.09 -3.29
CA LEU A 54 -8.57 -11.67 -2.48
C LEU A 54 -8.87 -11.53 -0.99
N LYS A 55 -8.66 -12.61 -0.24
CA LYS A 55 -8.61 -12.57 1.23
C LYS A 55 -7.29 -11.94 1.70
N PRO A 56 -7.15 -11.58 3.00
CA PRO A 56 -5.87 -11.15 3.54
C PRO A 56 -4.71 -12.07 3.12
N SER A 57 -3.71 -11.48 2.47
CA SER A 57 -2.62 -12.17 1.78
C SER A 57 -1.30 -11.43 1.98
N GLN A 58 -0.25 -12.20 2.26
CA GLN A 58 1.12 -11.69 2.32
C GLN A 58 1.95 -12.34 1.22
N PHE A 59 2.56 -11.50 0.40
CA PHE A 59 3.50 -11.84 -0.65
C PHE A 59 4.91 -11.59 -0.11
N GLY A 60 5.71 -12.64 -0.01
CA GLY A 60 7.09 -12.55 0.45
C GLY A 60 7.90 -13.76 0.00
N CYS A 61 9.08 -13.92 0.59
CA CYS A 61 10.18 -14.86 0.26
C CYS A 61 11.28 -14.24 -0.62
N PRO A 62 12.53 -14.72 -0.50
CA PRO A 62 13.58 -14.33 -1.43
C PRO A 62 13.15 -14.63 -2.87
N CYS A 63 13.11 -13.61 -3.70
CA CYS A 63 12.87 -13.76 -5.13
C CYS A 63 14.24 -13.82 -5.83
N ASN A 64 14.43 -14.80 -6.70
CA ASN A 64 15.68 -15.01 -7.44
C ASN A 64 15.89 -13.92 -8.50
N SER A 65 14.81 -13.35 -9.01
CA SER A 65 14.86 -12.25 -9.96
C SER A 65 15.13 -10.94 -9.21
N PRO A 66 16.08 -10.11 -9.67
CA PRO A 66 16.38 -8.82 -9.03
C PRO A 66 15.27 -7.78 -9.24
N ASN A 67 14.41 -7.97 -10.26
CA ASN A 67 13.26 -7.13 -10.53
C ASN A 67 11.99 -7.99 -10.57
N VAL A 68 11.07 -7.70 -9.67
CA VAL A 68 9.77 -8.39 -9.57
C VAL A 68 8.68 -7.38 -9.86
N HIS A 69 7.82 -7.67 -10.83
CA HIS A 69 6.69 -6.83 -11.18
C HIS A 69 5.37 -7.48 -10.77
N PHE A 70 4.58 -6.75 -10.01
CA PHE A 70 3.18 -7.06 -9.74
C PHE A 70 2.31 -6.06 -10.50
N ARG A 71 1.89 -6.44 -11.70
CA ARG A 71 1.15 -5.58 -12.62
C ARG A 71 -0.35 -5.71 -12.43
N VAL A 72 -1.03 -4.60 -12.15
CA VAL A 72 -2.48 -4.53 -11.96
C VAL A 72 -3.13 -3.74 -13.09
N GLY A 73 -3.63 -4.45 -14.10
CA GLY A 73 -4.47 -3.88 -15.17
C GLY A 73 -5.98 -4.11 -14.95
N GLY A 74 -6.36 -5.05 -14.10
CA GLY A 74 -7.73 -5.36 -13.71
C GLY A 74 -8.11 -4.80 -12.34
N GLU A 75 -9.00 -5.50 -11.63
CA GLU A 75 -9.44 -5.16 -10.27
C GLU A 75 -9.00 -6.22 -9.26
N ILE A 76 -8.45 -5.77 -8.13
CA ILE A 76 -8.32 -6.59 -6.91
C ILE A 76 -9.27 -6.02 -5.87
N VAL A 77 -10.12 -6.86 -5.28
CA VAL A 77 -11.19 -6.43 -4.39
C VAL A 77 -11.16 -7.16 -3.06
N GLY A 78 -11.30 -6.41 -1.97
CA GLY A 78 -11.30 -6.91 -0.60
C GLY A 78 -12.57 -7.68 -0.27
N PRO A 79 -12.57 -8.50 0.80
CA PRO A 79 -13.78 -9.18 1.21
C PRO A 79 -14.89 -8.21 1.65
N SER A 80 -16.13 -8.47 1.25
CA SER A 80 -17.30 -7.67 1.66
C SER A 80 -17.91 -8.10 2.99
N LYS A 81 -17.41 -9.18 3.61
CA LYS A 81 -17.90 -9.71 4.90
C LYS A 81 -16.75 -9.81 5.89
N LEU A 82 -16.95 -9.32 7.11
CA LEU A 82 -15.94 -9.36 8.19
C LEU A 82 -15.41 -10.77 8.46
N SER A 83 -16.26 -11.80 8.31
CA SER A 83 -15.88 -13.20 8.50
C SER A 83 -14.90 -13.74 7.44
N ASP A 84 -14.72 -13.04 6.32
CA ASP A 84 -13.76 -13.41 5.28
C ASP A 84 -12.40 -12.72 5.43
N TRP A 85 -12.28 -11.78 6.37
CA TRP A 85 -11.03 -11.11 6.75
C TRP A 85 -10.23 -11.88 7.81
N ARG A 86 -10.45 -13.19 7.91
CA ARG A 86 -9.69 -14.11 8.77
C ARG A 86 -8.43 -14.59 8.05
N GLY A 87 -7.36 -14.81 8.80
CA GLY A 87 -6.07 -15.27 8.28
C GLY A 87 -4.91 -14.91 9.20
N CYS A 88 -3.68 -15.25 8.81
CA CYS A 88 -2.48 -15.05 9.63
C CYS A 88 -2.14 -13.58 9.92
N HIS A 89 -2.68 -12.63 9.16
CA HIS A 89 -2.38 -11.20 9.29
C HIS A 89 -3.67 -10.35 9.27
N VAL A 90 -4.38 -10.31 10.39
CA VAL A 90 -5.63 -9.53 10.52
C VAL A 90 -5.44 -8.01 10.45
N SER A 91 -4.20 -7.53 10.55
CA SER A 91 -3.88 -6.10 10.51
C SER A 91 -3.59 -5.56 9.11
N ARG A 92 -3.49 -6.41 8.08
CA ARG A 92 -3.19 -6.01 6.69
C ARG A 92 -4.00 -6.84 5.71
N TRP A 93 -4.56 -6.22 4.68
CA TRP A 93 -5.23 -6.93 3.60
C TRP A 93 -4.21 -7.53 2.63
N LEU A 94 -3.56 -6.69 1.82
CA LEU A 94 -2.49 -7.08 0.92
C LEU A 94 -1.18 -6.59 1.51
N SER A 95 -0.16 -7.43 1.51
CA SER A 95 1.16 -7.01 1.98
C SER A 95 2.28 -7.64 1.20
N PHE A 96 3.33 -6.87 0.97
CA PHE A 96 4.61 -7.33 0.45
C PHE A 96 5.65 -7.22 1.55
N ARG A 97 6.41 -8.29 1.75
CA ARG A 97 7.42 -8.36 2.81
C ARG A 97 8.73 -8.94 2.30
N ASP A 98 9.83 -8.24 2.58
CA ASP A 98 11.19 -8.66 2.26
C ASP A 98 11.41 -8.89 0.74
N VAL A 99 10.80 -8.03 -0.09
CA VAL A 99 10.90 -8.09 -1.58
C VAL A 99 11.62 -6.85 -2.10
N ASN A 100 12.91 -7.00 -2.43
CA ASN A 100 13.72 -5.93 -3.02
C ASN A 100 13.50 -5.83 -4.53
N GLY A 101 13.56 -4.62 -5.10
CA GLY A 101 13.37 -4.39 -6.53
C GLY A 101 11.93 -4.65 -7.01
N LEU A 102 10.96 -4.51 -6.10
CA LEU A 102 9.54 -4.67 -6.38
C LEU A 102 9.01 -3.46 -7.15
N THR A 103 8.33 -3.71 -8.27
CA THR A 103 7.50 -2.73 -8.96
C THR A 103 6.04 -3.18 -8.92
N VAL A 104 5.17 -2.34 -8.37
CA VAL A 104 3.72 -2.53 -8.40
C VAL A 104 3.14 -1.44 -9.31
N ASP A 105 2.73 -1.81 -10.52
CA ASP A 105 2.36 -0.85 -11.56
C ASP A 105 1.04 -1.21 -12.24
N GLY A 106 0.52 -0.28 -13.03
CA GLY A 106 -0.59 -0.51 -13.93
C GLY A 106 -1.57 0.65 -13.93
N ASN A 107 -2.79 0.37 -14.38
CA ASN A 107 -3.88 1.33 -14.44
C ASN A 107 -5.19 0.75 -13.89
N GLY A 108 -5.06 -0.33 -13.10
CA GLY A 108 -6.15 -1.05 -12.49
C GLY A 108 -6.60 -0.48 -11.16
N LEU A 109 -7.51 -1.20 -10.52
CA LEU A 109 -8.18 -0.81 -9.28
C LEU A 109 -7.82 -1.74 -8.13
N ILE A 110 -7.52 -1.17 -6.97
CA ILE A 110 -7.44 -1.87 -5.68
C ILE A 110 -8.56 -1.32 -4.80
N ASP A 111 -9.60 -2.12 -4.59
CA ASP A 111 -10.78 -1.74 -3.80
C ASP A 111 -10.77 -2.48 -2.45
N GLY A 112 -10.56 -1.73 -1.37
CA GLY A 112 -10.48 -2.27 -0.01
C GLY A 112 -11.81 -2.69 0.60
N GLN A 113 -12.95 -2.34 0.00
CA GLN A 113 -14.30 -2.64 0.52
C GLN A 113 -14.48 -2.26 2.01
N GLY A 114 -13.90 -1.12 2.39
CA GLY A 114 -13.67 -0.68 3.76
C GLY A 114 -14.91 -0.23 4.53
N ALA A 115 -16.04 0.03 3.87
CA ALA A 115 -17.24 0.55 4.52
C ALA A 115 -17.74 -0.31 5.69
N ILE A 116 -17.58 -1.63 5.60
CA ILE A 116 -17.95 -2.57 6.67
C ILE A 116 -17.08 -2.38 7.94
N TRP A 117 -15.93 -1.74 7.81
CA TRP A 117 -14.93 -1.56 8.86
C TRP A 117 -15.00 -0.20 9.55
N TRP A 118 -15.45 0.87 8.88
CA TRP A 118 -15.35 2.23 9.42
C TRP A 118 -16.13 2.45 10.73
N LYS A 119 -17.21 1.68 10.95
CA LYS A 119 -17.96 1.71 12.22
C LYS A 119 -17.20 1.15 13.43
N TYR A 120 -16.07 0.49 13.22
CA TYR A 120 -15.20 -0.05 14.27
C TYR A 120 -13.98 0.85 14.54
N ALA A 121 -14.02 2.12 14.11
CA ALA A 121 -13.01 3.09 14.48
C ALA A 121 -13.10 3.39 15.98
N GLY A 122 -11.96 3.35 16.68
CA GLY A 122 -11.92 3.52 18.15
C GLY A 122 -12.22 2.25 18.95
N ASP A 123 -12.70 1.18 18.32
CA ASP A 123 -12.91 -0.10 18.98
C ASP A 123 -11.59 -0.85 19.24
N ALA A 124 -11.60 -1.77 20.20
CA ALA A 124 -10.49 -2.69 20.45
C ALA A 124 -10.19 -3.63 19.26
N LYS A 125 -11.12 -3.77 18.31
CA LYS A 125 -10.97 -4.64 17.15
C LYS A 125 -10.06 -3.97 16.11
N PRO A 126 -8.88 -4.53 15.79
CA PRO A 126 -7.98 -3.91 14.82
C PRO A 126 -8.58 -3.93 13.42
N ARG A 127 -8.61 -2.78 12.76
CA ARG A 127 -8.98 -2.64 11.34
C ARG A 127 -7.74 -2.86 10.47
N PRO A 128 -7.83 -3.63 9.37
CA PRO A 128 -6.69 -3.86 8.49
C PRO A 128 -6.37 -2.62 7.65
N LEU A 129 -5.09 -2.32 7.43
CA LEU A 129 -4.70 -1.45 6.31
C LEU A 129 -4.86 -2.19 4.97
N ALA A 130 -5.02 -1.48 3.86
CA ALA A 130 -5.30 -2.11 2.56
C ALA A 130 -4.04 -2.67 1.86
N LEU A 131 -2.97 -1.89 1.71
CA LEU A 131 -1.75 -2.33 1.05
C LEU A 131 -0.51 -1.96 1.88
N GLY A 132 0.26 -2.95 2.31
CA GLY A 132 1.47 -2.75 3.11
C GLY A 132 2.74 -3.19 2.40
N PHE A 133 3.82 -2.45 2.58
CA PHE A 133 5.16 -2.81 2.15
C PHE A 133 6.07 -2.79 3.37
N SER A 134 6.77 -3.89 3.62
CA SER A 134 7.66 -4.05 4.78
C SER A 134 9.00 -4.58 4.32
N SER A 135 10.08 -3.84 4.57
CA SER A 135 11.43 -4.23 4.15
C SER A 135 11.55 -4.43 2.63
N CYS A 136 10.82 -3.65 1.84
CA CYS A 136 10.86 -3.67 0.37
C CYS A 136 11.73 -2.51 -0.13
N ASN A 137 13.02 -2.76 -0.34
CA ASN A 137 13.93 -1.73 -0.84
C ASN A 137 13.88 -1.60 -2.37
N ASN A 138 14.18 -0.41 -2.88
CA ASN A 138 14.09 -0.10 -4.31
C ASN A 138 12.68 -0.35 -4.88
N LEU A 139 11.66 0.04 -4.09
CA LEU A 139 10.24 -0.14 -4.40
C LEU A 139 9.77 0.96 -5.36
N LYS A 140 8.99 0.55 -6.37
CA LYS A 140 8.25 1.44 -7.26
C LYS A 140 6.76 1.12 -7.20
N LEU A 141 5.93 2.11 -6.96
CA LEU A 141 4.46 2.00 -6.97
C LEU A 141 3.87 3.09 -7.86
N SER A 142 3.11 2.73 -8.89
CA SER A 142 2.67 3.74 -9.87
C SER A 142 1.38 3.45 -10.62
N GLY A 143 0.61 4.50 -10.92
CA GLY A 143 -0.50 4.51 -11.89
C GLY A 143 -1.82 3.90 -11.40
N LEU A 144 -1.85 3.35 -10.19
CA LEU A 144 -2.99 2.61 -9.67
C LEU A 144 -4.04 3.51 -9.02
N THR A 145 -5.30 3.08 -9.10
CA THR A 145 -6.38 3.65 -8.31
C THR A 145 -6.63 2.78 -7.08
N HIS A 146 -6.63 3.38 -5.90
CA HIS A 146 -6.93 2.76 -4.61
C HIS A 146 -8.21 3.37 -4.05
N ILE A 147 -9.20 2.55 -3.70
CA ILE A 147 -10.44 3.05 -3.12
C ILE A 147 -10.84 2.32 -1.85
N ASN A 148 -11.55 3.02 -0.98
CA ASN A 148 -12.32 2.47 0.13
C ASN A 148 -11.49 1.51 1.02
N SER A 149 -10.32 1.94 1.49
CA SER A 149 -9.56 1.13 2.44
C SER A 149 -10.30 0.96 3.78
N PRO A 150 -10.12 -0.17 4.50
CA PRO A 150 -10.69 -0.34 5.83
C PRO A 150 -10.10 0.56 6.92
N ARG A 151 -8.83 0.95 6.75
CA ARG A 151 -8.03 1.89 7.55
C ARG A 151 -7.09 2.63 6.57
N SER A 152 -5.80 2.79 6.82
CA SER A 152 -4.85 3.37 5.85
C SER A 152 -4.86 2.61 4.51
N HIS A 153 -4.75 3.34 3.39
CA HIS A 153 -4.69 2.75 2.05
C HIS A 153 -3.34 2.10 1.79
N ILE A 154 -2.25 2.84 1.97
CA ILE A 154 -0.89 2.37 1.69
C ILE A 154 -0.03 2.56 2.94
N SER A 155 0.76 1.56 3.29
CA SER A 155 1.77 1.65 4.35
C SER A 155 3.14 1.27 3.81
N ILE A 156 4.12 2.15 4.04
CA ILE A 156 5.54 1.96 3.75
C ILE A 156 6.27 1.86 5.09
N ASN A 157 6.84 0.70 5.39
CA ASN A 157 7.52 0.44 6.64
C ASN A 157 8.90 -0.18 6.41
N SER A 158 9.94 0.33 7.06
CA SER A 158 11.30 -0.22 7.00
C SER A 158 11.84 -0.33 5.57
N CYS A 159 11.45 0.58 4.68
CA CYS A 159 11.85 0.56 3.27
C CYS A 159 12.87 1.66 2.97
N THR A 160 13.80 1.38 2.06
CA THR A 160 14.78 2.35 1.55
C THR A 160 14.66 2.47 0.03
N ASN A 161 14.76 3.69 -0.50
CA ASN A 161 14.63 4.00 -1.92
C ASN A 161 13.23 3.61 -2.46
N VAL A 162 12.23 4.39 -2.09
CA VAL A 162 10.83 4.16 -2.50
C VAL A 162 10.40 5.27 -3.45
N THR A 163 9.79 4.93 -4.58
CA THR A 163 9.18 5.88 -5.51
C THR A 163 7.70 5.57 -5.69
N ILE A 164 6.84 6.53 -5.37
CA ILE A 164 5.39 6.47 -5.53
C ILE A 164 4.97 7.58 -6.48
N THR A 165 4.30 7.23 -7.58
CA THR A 165 3.95 8.20 -8.64
C THR A 165 2.55 7.97 -9.20
N ASN A 166 1.85 9.02 -9.63
CA ASN A 166 0.62 8.90 -10.43
C ASN A 166 -0.46 8.01 -9.80
N LEU A 167 -0.60 8.03 -8.47
CA LEU A 167 -1.66 7.30 -7.78
C LEU A 167 -2.93 8.13 -7.65
N ARG A 168 -4.08 7.46 -7.62
CA ARG A 168 -5.36 8.06 -7.23
C ARG A 168 -5.91 7.30 -6.03
N ILE A 169 -5.95 7.92 -4.86
CA ILE A 169 -6.40 7.33 -3.60
C ILE A 169 -7.68 8.02 -3.15
N ILE A 170 -8.75 7.25 -2.94
CA ILE A 170 -10.09 7.81 -2.71
C ILE A 170 -10.84 7.03 -1.64
N ALA A 171 -11.27 7.73 -0.59
CA ALA A 171 -12.32 7.26 0.31
C ALA A 171 -13.21 8.44 0.73
N PRO A 172 -14.44 8.19 1.23
CA PRO A 172 -15.30 9.27 1.73
C PRO A 172 -14.59 10.07 2.84
N GLU A 173 -14.82 11.38 2.90
CA GLU A 173 -14.29 12.26 3.96
C GLU A 173 -14.69 11.78 5.37
N THR A 174 -15.85 11.13 5.50
CA THR A 174 -16.34 10.58 6.78
C THR A 174 -15.76 9.21 7.13
N SER A 175 -14.86 8.66 6.31
CA SER A 175 -14.27 7.35 6.55
C SER A 175 -13.07 7.43 7.51
N TYR A 176 -13.30 7.05 8.76
CA TYR A 176 -12.32 7.18 9.84
C TYR A 176 -10.98 6.49 9.59
N ASN A 177 -9.86 7.18 9.86
CA ASN A 177 -8.48 6.69 9.74
C ASN A 177 -8.18 6.01 8.40
N THR A 178 -8.67 6.61 7.31
CA THR A 178 -8.40 6.13 5.94
C THR A 178 -7.21 6.84 5.31
N ASP A 179 -6.14 6.99 6.08
CA ASP A 179 -4.92 7.68 5.69
C ASP A 179 -4.47 7.23 4.29
N GLY A 180 -4.00 8.17 3.47
CA GLY A 180 -3.59 7.86 2.09
C GLY A 180 -2.32 7.03 2.04
N ILE A 181 -1.20 7.60 2.48
CA ILE A 181 0.10 6.94 2.53
C ILE A 181 0.73 7.14 3.92
N ASP A 182 0.89 6.04 4.66
CA ASP A 182 1.57 5.99 5.96
C ASP A 182 3.02 5.55 5.78
N ILE A 183 3.97 6.41 6.11
CA ILE A 183 5.41 6.13 6.05
C ILE A 183 5.94 5.99 7.47
N SER A 184 6.75 4.96 7.72
CA SER A 184 7.38 4.72 9.01
C SER A 184 8.74 4.05 8.84
N SER A 185 9.73 4.42 9.67
CA SER A 185 11.05 3.78 9.69
C SER A 185 11.70 3.63 8.29
N SER A 186 11.47 4.59 7.38
CA SER A 186 11.83 4.46 5.96
C SER A 186 12.65 5.65 5.50
N SER A 187 13.54 5.43 4.54
CA SER A 187 14.42 6.49 4.02
C SER A 187 14.43 6.60 2.51
N ASN A 188 14.74 7.80 2.00
CA ASN A 188 14.79 8.10 0.57
C ASN A 188 13.45 7.76 -0.12
N VAL A 189 12.36 8.33 0.39
CA VAL A 189 11.01 8.12 -0.17
C VAL A 189 10.61 9.32 -1.00
N ARG A 190 10.20 9.08 -2.25
CA ARG A 190 9.70 10.10 -3.17
C ARG A 190 8.26 9.81 -3.54
N ILE A 191 7.37 10.77 -3.31
CA ILE A 191 5.94 10.71 -3.65
C ILE A 191 5.63 11.86 -4.58
N GLN A 192 5.15 11.57 -5.79
CA GLN A 192 4.94 12.57 -6.83
C GLN A 192 3.62 12.39 -7.57
N ASP A 193 3.01 13.51 -7.98
CA ASP A 193 1.94 13.54 -8.97
C ASP A 193 0.73 12.65 -8.60
N CYS A 194 0.38 12.62 -7.31
CA CYS A 194 -0.71 11.80 -6.77
C CYS A 194 -1.94 12.65 -6.47
N TYR A 195 -3.13 12.06 -6.62
CA TYR A 195 -4.38 12.59 -6.07
C TYR A 195 -4.78 11.76 -4.85
N ILE A 196 -5.01 12.39 -3.70
CA ILE A 196 -5.36 11.72 -2.45
C ILE A 196 -6.50 12.48 -1.76
N GLY A 197 -7.68 11.88 -1.73
CA GLY A 197 -8.83 12.39 -0.95
C GLY A 197 -9.40 11.29 -0.07
N THR A 198 -9.34 11.47 1.25
CA THR A 198 -9.70 10.44 2.24
C THR A 198 -10.32 11.09 3.49
N GLY A 199 -10.59 10.30 4.53
CA GLY A 199 -11.13 10.82 5.79
C GLY A 199 -10.10 11.06 6.89
N ASP A 200 -8.80 11.02 6.59
CA ASP A 200 -7.73 11.29 7.56
C ASP A 200 -6.50 11.89 6.86
N ASP A 201 -5.29 11.69 7.40
CA ASP A 201 -4.05 12.20 6.82
C ASP A 201 -3.86 11.73 5.37
N CYS A 202 -3.54 12.68 4.51
CA CYS A 202 -3.27 12.45 3.11
C CYS A 202 -1.96 11.66 2.95
N ILE A 203 -0.93 12.13 3.64
CA ILE A 203 0.35 11.45 3.82
C ILE A 203 0.74 11.63 5.29
N ALA A 204 0.97 10.53 6.00
CA ALA A 204 1.42 10.53 7.39
C ALA A 204 2.88 10.05 7.48
N ILE A 205 3.75 10.87 8.02
CA ILE A 205 5.19 10.60 8.17
C ILE A 205 5.47 10.33 9.65
N ASN A 206 5.73 9.07 9.99
CA ASN A 206 5.90 8.61 11.35
C ASN A 206 7.39 8.47 11.73
N SER A 207 7.64 8.12 13.00
CA SER A 207 8.99 8.00 13.55
C SER A 207 9.93 7.11 12.70
N GLY A 208 11.21 7.48 12.68
CA GLY A 208 12.29 6.80 11.97
C GLY A 208 12.35 7.12 10.47
N CYS A 209 11.66 8.17 10.01
CA CYS A 209 11.73 8.58 8.61
C CYS A 209 12.84 9.61 8.37
N ASN A 210 13.55 9.47 7.26
CA ASN A 210 14.60 10.39 6.81
C ASN A 210 14.51 10.59 5.28
N ASN A 211 14.70 11.81 4.79
CA ASN A 211 14.79 12.14 3.37
C ASN A 211 13.52 11.73 2.61
N ILE A 212 12.42 12.42 2.93
CA ILE A 212 11.12 12.23 2.32
C ILE A 212 10.80 13.44 1.45
N SER A 213 10.60 13.22 0.16
CA SER A 213 10.23 14.24 -0.81
C SER A 213 8.82 14.00 -1.32
N ILE A 214 7.95 14.99 -1.16
CA ILE A 214 6.55 14.99 -1.60
C ILE A 214 6.38 16.16 -2.55
N ALA A 215 6.00 15.91 -3.80
CA ALA A 215 5.83 16.97 -4.78
C ALA A 215 4.62 16.77 -5.70
N GLY A 216 3.91 17.83 -6.05
CA GLY A 216 2.80 17.73 -7.02
C GLY A 216 1.64 16.87 -6.53
N VAL A 217 1.41 16.79 -5.22
CA VAL A 217 0.30 16.00 -4.66
C VAL A 217 -0.93 16.89 -4.49
N ASP A 218 -2.03 16.49 -5.11
CA ASP A 218 -3.34 17.07 -4.88
C ASP A 218 -4.01 16.34 -3.72
N CYS A 219 -4.15 17.08 -2.63
CA CYS A 219 -4.55 16.56 -1.35
C CYS A 219 -5.92 17.13 -0.95
N GLY A 220 -6.89 16.26 -0.75
CA GLY A 220 -8.16 16.61 -0.12
C GLY A 220 -9.41 16.02 -0.78
N PRO A 221 -10.50 15.86 -0.01
CA PRO A 221 -10.65 16.20 1.41
C PRO A 221 -9.79 15.30 2.34
N GLY A 222 -9.64 15.69 3.61
CA GLY A 222 -8.84 14.94 4.61
C GLY A 222 -8.10 15.83 5.62
N HIS A 223 -7.05 15.33 6.28
CA HIS A 223 -6.33 16.07 7.32
C HIS A 223 -5.08 16.83 6.84
N GLY A 224 -4.70 16.68 5.56
CA GLY A 224 -3.47 17.25 4.99
C GLY A 224 -2.26 16.32 5.15
N ILE A 225 -1.06 16.86 4.99
CA ILE A 225 0.20 16.12 5.20
C ILE A 225 0.61 16.26 6.68
N SER A 226 0.77 15.15 7.37
CA SER A 226 1.08 15.13 8.80
C SER A 226 2.42 14.47 9.09
N VAL A 227 3.22 15.08 9.97
CA VAL A 227 4.30 14.39 10.68
C VAL A 227 3.75 13.91 12.04
N GLY A 228 3.82 12.62 12.30
CA GLY A 228 3.39 11.98 13.55
C GLY A 228 1.97 11.38 13.53
N SER A 229 1.41 11.02 14.69
CA SER A 229 1.87 11.43 16.03
C SER A 229 3.22 10.82 16.44
N LEU A 230 4.13 11.64 16.95
CA LEU A 230 5.45 11.22 17.43
C LEU A 230 5.48 11.13 18.97
N GLY A 231 6.25 10.19 19.49
CA GLY A 231 6.58 10.13 20.92
C GLY A 231 5.52 9.51 21.83
N LYS A 232 4.62 8.68 21.28
CA LYS A 232 3.59 7.99 22.07
C LYS A 232 4.21 7.25 23.26
N GLY A 233 3.67 7.49 24.46
CA GLY A 233 4.14 6.85 25.70
C GLY A 233 5.55 7.28 26.13
N GLY A 234 5.97 8.52 25.80
CA GLY A 234 7.30 9.02 26.14
C GLY A 234 8.43 8.45 25.28
N ALA A 235 8.10 7.70 24.22
CA ALA A 235 9.10 7.10 23.34
C ALA A 235 9.93 8.18 22.61
N LYS A 236 11.23 7.94 22.44
CA LYS A 236 12.04 8.76 21.54
C LYS A 236 11.54 8.59 20.11
N ALA A 237 11.30 9.69 19.43
CA ALA A 237 10.86 9.70 18.03
C ALA A 237 11.61 10.76 17.24
N GLY A 238 11.89 10.47 15.97
CA GLY A 238 12.63 11.37 15.09
C GLY A 238 12.13 11.25 13.67
N VAL A 239 12.04 12.39 13.00
CA VAL A 239 11.74 12.52 11.57
C VAL A 239 12.62 13.66 11.06
N GLU A 240 13.36 13.44 9.98
CA GLU A 240 14.34 14.40 9.46
C GLU A 240 14.25 14.50 7.94
N ASP A 241 14.72 15.63 7.38
CA ASP A 241 14.81 15.91 5.95
C ASP A 241 13.51 15.66 5.17
N ILE A 242 12.46 16.40 5.54
CA ILE A 242 11.15 16.34 4.87
C ILE A 242 10.96 17.56 3.97
N ARG A 243 10.69 17.32 2.69
CA ARG A 243 10.45 18.35 1.67
C ARG A 243 9.08 18.16 1.05
N VAL A 244 8.23 19.19 1.13
CA VAL A 244 6.87 19.21 0.55
C VAL A 244 6.77 20.41 -0.38
N GLU A 245 6.50 20.19 -1.67
CA GLU A 245 6.54 21.25 -2.69
C GLU A 245 5.45 21.10 -3.75
N HIS A 246 4.95 22.22 -4.27
CA HIS A 246 3.97 22.24 -5.35
C HIS A 246 2.73 21.35 -5.08
N CYS A 247 2.32 21.22 -3.82
CA CYS A 247 1.13 20.46 -3.44
C CYS A 247 -0.09 21.38 -3.33
N THR A 248 -1.25 20.86 -3.73
CA THR A 248 -2.54 21.54 -3.58
C THR A 248 -3.28 20.94 -2.38
N PHE A 249 -3.87 21.78 -1.54
CA PHE A 249 -4.69 21.35 -0.41
C PHE A 249 -6.11 21.90 -0.59
N ASN A 250 -7.08 21.03 -0.86
CA ASN A 250 -8.46 21.42 -1.13
C ASN A 250 -9.44 20.69 -0.21
N GLY A 251 -10.13 21.43 0.67
CA GLY A 251 -11.05 20.82 1.64
C GLY A 251 -10.34 19.96 2.69
N THR A 252 -9.07 20.23 2.98
CA THR A 252 -8.34 19.57 4.07
C THR A 252 -8.45 20.38 5.36
N LEU A 253 -8.39 19.70 6.52
CA LEU A 253 -8.35 20.38 7.82
C LEU A 253 -7.07 21.19 8.03
N ASN A 254 -5.95 20.74 7.46
CA ASN A 254 -4.65 21.42 7.51
C ASN A 254 -3.98 21.31 6.14
N GLY A 255 -3.04 22.21 5.84
CA GLY A 255 -2.09 21.99 4.74
C GLY A 255 -1.02 20.98 5.16
N ALA A 256 -0.12 21.41 6.04
CA ALA A 256 0.84 20.55 6.74
C ALA A 256 0.70 20.69 8.26
N ARG A 257 0.95 19.62 9.02
CA ARG A 257 0.86 19.61 10.49
C ARG A 257 1.91 18.70 11.11
N ILE A 258 2.39 19.05 12.31
CA ILE A 258 3.22 18.17 13.15
C ILE A 258 2.43 17.81 14.42
N LYS A 259 2.41 16.53 14.78
CA LYS A 259 1.71 15.99 15.94
C LYS A 259 2.71 15.29 16.85
N THR A 260 2.80 15.70 18.11
CA THR A 260 3.63 15.04 19.13
C THR A 260 2.81 14.73 20.37
N TRP A 261 3.17 13.69 21.09
CA TRP A 261 2.66 13.42 22.43
C TRP A 261 3.42 14.29 23.44
N GLN A 262 2.72 14.74 24.48
CA GLN A 262 3.36 15.40 25.61
C GLN A 262 4.18 14.40 26.41
N VAL A 263 5.33 14.84 26.91
CA VAL A 263 6.06 14.12 27.95
C VAL A 263 5.30 14.38 29.25
N ILE A 264 4.87 13.32 29.93
CA ILE A 264 4.38 13.42 31.30
C ILE A 264 5.64 13.30 32.17
N GLU A 265 6.09 14.41 32.73
CA GLU A 265 7.09 14.39 33.80
C GLU A 265 6.33 14.13 35.11
N ASP A 266 6.76 13.11 35.87
CA ASP A 266 6.21 12.74 37.19
C ASP A 266 6.62 13.74 38.29
#